data_AF-A0A519P6M3-F1
#
_entry.id   AF-A0A519P6M3-F1
#
_cell.length_a   1.000
_cell.length_b   1.000
_cell.length_c   1.000
_cell.angle_alpha   90.00
_cell.angle_beta   90.00
_cell.angle_gamma   90.00
#
_symmetry.space_group_name_H-M   'P 1'
#
loop_
_entity.id
_entity.type
_entity.pdbx_description
1 polymer ?
#
loop_
_entity_poly.entity_id
_entity_poly.type
_entity_poly.pdbx_seq_one_letter_code
_entity_poly.pdbx_strand_id
1 'polypeptide(L)'
;MTGILQDKDRIFTNLYGLHDWGLEGAKNRGCWNATKDILDLGRDWIINNTKNSGLRGRGGAGFSTGLKWSFMPKEVKEGRPHYLVVNADESEPGTCKDREIMRHDPHLLIEGCLIASFAMQAHACYIYLRGEYVLERERMEAAVKQAYEAGLIGKNNVHGWDFDVYIHHGAGAYICGEETALLESLEGKKGQPRLKPPFPAGAGLYGCPTTVNNVESIAVVGTILRRGADWFAGFGRPNNTGT
;
A
#
# COMPACT_ATOMS: atom_id res chain seq x y z
N MET A 1 10.29 -28.37 -5.35
CA MET A 1 11.51 -27.78 -4.77
C MET A 1 11.32 -26.28 -4.71
N THR A 2 11.42 -25.66 -3.54
CA THR A 2 11.54 -24.21 -3.43
C THR A 2 12.93 -23.82 -3.94
N GLY A 3 13.01 -23.32 -5.17
CA GLY A 3 14.26 -22.77 -5.71
C GLY A 3 14.69 -21.53 -4.94
N ILE A 4 15.99 -21.27 -4.89
CA ILE A 4 16.53 -20.01 -4.36
C ILE A 4 16.06 -18.88 -5.28
N LEU A 5 15.46 -17.83 -4.72
CA LEU A 5 15.01 -16.65 -5.47
C LEU A 5 16.23 -15.93 -6.06
N GLN A 6 16.21 -15.66 -7.37
CA GLN A 6 17.28 -14.92 -8.02
C GLN A 6 17.18 -13.43 -7.69
N ASP A 7 18.30 -12.71 -7.66
CA ASP A 7 18.30 -11.28 -7.29
C ASP A 7 17.44 -10.42 -8.23
N LYS A 8 17.41 -10.76 -9.53
CA LYS A 8 16.53 -10.11 -10.53
C LYS A 8 15.03 -10.30 -10.24
N ASP A 9 14.67 -11.28 -9.42
CA ASP A 9 13.28 -11.60 -9.08
C ASP A 9 12.85 -10.99 -7.74
N ARG A 10 13.78 -10.38 -6.99
CA ARG A 10 13.45 -9.61 -5.78
C ARG A 10 12.73 -8.33 -6.16
N ILE A 11 11.57 -8.09 -5.55
CA ILE A 11 10.81 -6.85 -5.76
C ILE A 11 11.46 -5.67 -5.03
N PHE A 12 11.86 -5.89 -3.78
CA PHE A 12 12.51 -4.88 -2.94
C PHE A 12 14.02 -4.86 -3.20
N THR A 13 14.43 -4.08 -4.20
CA THR A 13 15.81 -4.08 -4.71
C THR A 13 16.76 -3.22 -3.87
N ASN A 14 16.25 -2.20 -3.16
CA ASN A 14 17.05 -1.39 -2.23
C ASN A 14 16.82 -1.76 -0.76
N LEU A 15 16.45 -3.01 -0.46
CA LEU A 15 16.07 -3.42 0.90
C LEU A 15 17.14 -3.17 1.97
N TYR A 16 18.41 -3.11 1.58
CA TYR A 16 19.54 -2.85 2.50
C TYR A 16 19.98 -1.38 2.55
N GLY A 17 19.33 -0.49 1.80
CA GLY A 17 19.69 0.94 1.76
C GLY A 17 21.06 1.23 1.15
N LEU A 18 21.55 0.36 0.26
CA LEU A 18 22.86 0.51 -0.40
C LEU A 18 22.82 1.50 -1.57
N HIS A 19 21.62 1.80 -2.07
CA HIS A 19 21.38 2.75 -3.16
C HIS A 19 20.54 3.93 -2.66
N ASP A 20 20.47 4.99 -3.48
CA ASP A 20 19.67 6.18 -3.19
C ASP A 20 18.19 5.83 -2.96
N TRP A 21 17.67 6.14 -1.77
CA TRP A 21 16.26 5.94 -1.41
C TRP A 21 15.34 7.00 -2.05
N GLY A 22 15.89 8.12 -2.50
CA GLY A 22 15.16 9.24 -3.07
C GLY A 22 14.55 8.94 -4.45
N LEU A 23 13.81 9.92 -4.97
CA LEU A 23 13.03 9.76 -6.20
C LEU A 23 13.86 9.30 -7.40
N GLU A 24 15.04 9.89 -7.62
CA GLU A 24 15.88 9.55 -8.77
C GLU A 24 16.46 8.13 -8.65
N GLY A 25 16.92 7.75 -7.46
CA GLY A 25 17.28 6.36 -7.16
C GLY A 25 16.12 5.39 -7.41
N ALA A 26 14.91 5.71 -6.96
CA ALA A 26 13.73 4.88 -7.17
C ALA A 26 13.37 4.72 -8.66
N LYS A 27 13.41 5.81 -9.44
CA LYS A 27 13.21 5.75 -10.91
C LYS A 27 14.25 4.87 -11.60
N ASN A 28 15.52 4.95 -11.20
CA ASN A 28 16.58 4.11 -11.74
C ASN A 28 16.34 2.61 -11.48
N ARG A 29 15.62 2.27 -10.40
CA ARG A 29 15.20 0.90 -10.07
C ARG A 29 13.86 0.50 -10.71
N GLY A 30 13.27 1.37 -11.53
CA GLY A 30 12.01 1.12 -12.25
C GLY A 30 10.74 1.48 -11.49
N CYS A 31 10.83 2.13 -10.32
CA CYS A 31 9.68 2.74 -9.67
C CYS A 31 9.16 3.91 -10.52
N TRP A 32 7.85 4.16 -10.50
CA TRP A 32 7.19 5.19 -11.31
C TRP A 32 7.26 4.96 -12.83
N ASN A 33 7.75 3.81 -13.28
CA ASN A 33 7.76 3.44 -14.69
C ASN A 33 6.38 2.90 -15.11
N ALA A 34 5.86 3.41 -16.23
CA ALA A 34 4.59 3.00 -16.83
C ALA A 34 3.37 3.13 -15.88
N THR A 35 3.48 3.90 -14.80
CA THR A 35 2.39 4.08 -13.82
C THR A 35 1.14 4.63 -14.48
N LYS A 36 1.30 5.63 -15.37
CA LYS A 36 0.18 6.18 -16.15
C LYS A 36 -0.47 5.11 -17.03
N ASP A 37 0.33 4.34 -17.76
CA ASP A 37 -0.17 3.28 -18.64
C ASP A 37 -0.95 2.22 -17.84
N ILE A 38 -0.48 1.88 -16.63
CA ILE A 38 -1.20 1.00 -15.70
C ILE A 38 -2.56 1.58 -15.30
N LEU A 39 -2.63 2.88 -14.99
CA LEU A 39 -3.90 3.53 -14.66
C LEU A 39 -4.84 3.57 -15.87
N ASP A 40 -4.31 3.83 -17.07
CA ASP A 40 -5.08 3.88 -18.32
C ASP A 40 -5.70 2.52 -18.70
N LEU A 41 -5.10 1.39 -18.27
CA LEU A 41 -5.68 0.05 -18.41
C LEU A 41 -6.96 -0.13 -17.56
N GLY A 42 -7.19 0.75 -16.59
CA GLY A 42 -8.43 0.85 -15.86
C GLY A 42 -8.50 0.00 -14.59
N ARG A 43 -9.46 0.35 -13.74
CA ARG A 43 -9.63 -0.19 -12.39
C ARG A 43 -9.84 -1.71 -12.37
N ASP A 44 -10.73 -2.20 -13.22
CA ASP A 44 -11.05 -3.62 -13.28
C ASP A 44 -9.84 -4.44 -13.74
N TRP A 45 -9.02 -3.92 -14.65
CA TRP A 45 -7.78 -4.56 -15.06
C TRP A 45 -6.81 -4.70 -13.89
N ILE A 46 -6.62 -3.63 -13.10
CA ILE A 46 -5.74 -3.63 -11.91
C ILE A 46 -6.24 -4.64 -10.86
N ILE A 47 -7.54 -4.64 -10.55
CA ILE A 47 -8.13 -5.56 -9.57
C ILE A 47 -7.99 -7.00 -10.04
N ASN A 48 -8.30 -7.29 -11.30
CA ASN A 48 -8.24 -8.65 -11.84
C ASN A 48 -6.80 -9.16 -11.93
N ASN A 49 -5.83 -8.34 -12.33
CA ASN A 49 -4.43 -8.77 -12.35
C ASN A 49 -3.87 -8.98 -10.93
N THR A 50 -4.27 -8.15 -9.96
CA THR A 50 -3.92 -8.36 -8.54
C THR A 50 -4.59 -9.61 -7.96
N LYS A 51 -5.79 -10.00 -8.43
CA LYS A 51 -6.42 -11.29 -8.08
C LYS A 51 -5.67 -12.46 -8.70
N ASN A 52 -5.37 -12.36 -10.00
CA ASN A 52 -4.73 -13.42 -10.78
C ASN A 52 -3.30 -13.70 -10.31
N SER A 53 -2.59 -12.70 -9.78
CA SER A 53 -1.26 -12.90 -9.18
C SER A 53 -1.30 -13.80 -7.94
N GLY A 54 -2.48 -13.99 -7.35
CA GLY A 54 -2.64 -14.73 -6.10
C GLY A 54 -2.11 -13.98 -4.88
N LEU A 55 -1.85 -12.66 -4.99
CA LEU A 55 -1.36 -11.86 -3.87
C LEU A 55 -2.30 -11.97 -2.65
N ARG A 56 -1.72 -12.40 -1.53
CA ARG A 56 -2.39 -12.47 -0.22
C ARG A 56 -1.83 -11.41 0.71
N GLY A 57 -2.67 -10.88 1.58
CA GLY A 57 -2.31 -9.86 2.55
C GLY A 57 -1.12 -10.28 3.41
N ARG A 58 -0.14 -9.38 3.49
CA ARG A 58 1.15 -9.55 4.16
C ARG A 58 1.20 -8.99 5.58
N GLY A 59 0.04 -8.60 6.12
CA GLY A 59 -0.13 -8.15 7.51
C GLY A 59 -0.73 -9.24 8.42
N GLY A 60 -0.36 -10.50 8.23
CA GLY A 60 -0.82 -11.63 9.08
C GLY A 60 -2.17 -12.25 8.70
N ALA A 61 -3.16 -11.47 8.25
CA ALA A 61 -4.50 -12.00 7.94
C ALA A 61 -4.54 -12.94 6.71
N GLY A 62 -3.61 -12.80 5.77
CA GLY A 62 -3.51 -13.68 4.60
C GLY A 62 -4.73 -13.64 3.65
N PHE A 63 -5.57 -12.61 3.70
CA PHE A 63 -6.73 -12.48 2.81
C PHE A 63 -6.31 -12.10 1.38
N SER A 64 -6.99 -12.56 0.33
CA SER A 64 -6.64 -12.19 -1.06
C SER A 64 -6.76 -10.67 -1.26
N THR A 65 -5.66 -10.00 -1.62
CA THR A 65 -5.59 -8.54 -1.72
C THR A 65 -6.51 -8.02 -2.82
N GLY A 66 -6.46 -8.60 -4.01
CA GLY A 66 -7.33 -8.20 -5.12
C GLY A 66 -8.81 -8.48 -4.84
N LEU A 67 -9.15 -9.58 -4.12
CA LEU A 67 -10.52 -9.83 -3.67
C LEU A 67 -10.98 -8.78 -2.66
N LYS A 68 -10.11 -8.40 -1.71
CA LYS A 68 -10.40 -7.36 -0.71
C LYS A 68 -10.80 -6.05 -1.38
N TRP A 69 -10.05 -5.65 -2.40
CA TRP A 69 -10.31 -4.40 -3.13
C TRP A 69 -11.66 -4.41 -3.85
N SER A 70 -12.11 -5.58 -4.34
CA SER A 70 -13.42 -5.69 -4.98
C SER A 70 -14.62 -5.56 -4.05
N PHE A 71 -14.40 -5.49 -2.72
CA PHE A 71 -15.47 -5.18 -1.76
C PHE A 71 -15.74 -3.69 -1.62
N MET A 72 -14.84 -2.82 -2.11
CA MET A 72 -15.09 -1.38 -2.12
C MET A 72 -16.25 -1.06 -3.06
N PRO A 73 -17.14 -0.12 -2.71
CA PRO A 73 -18.23 0.29 -3.59
C PRO A 73 -17.72 0.72 -4.98
N LYS A 74 -18.48 0.37 -6.02
CA LYS A 74 -18.11 0.73 -7.39
C LYS A 74 -18.28 2.21 -7.70
N GLU A 75 -19.15 2.89 -6.96
CA GLU A 75 -19.48 4.31 -7.13
C GLU A 75 -19.11 5.06 -5.85
N VAL A 76 -18.44 6.19 -5.99
CA VAL A 76 -18.18 7.12 -4.89
C VAL A 76 -19.43 7.98 -4.72
N LYS A 77 -19.99 8.01 -3.50
CA LYS A 77 -21.15 8.85 -3.20
C LYS A 77 -20.72 10.21 -2.67
N GLU A 78 -21.49 11.24 -3.00
CA GLU A 78 -21.27 12.59 -2.45
C GLU A 78 -21.28 12.56 -0.91
N GLY A 79 -20.33 13.27 -0.30
CA GLY A 79 -20.13 13.28 1.16
C GLY A 79 -19.58 11.96 1.73
N ARG A 80 -19.25 10.98 0.89
CA ARG A 80 -18.77 9.67 1.32
C ARG A 80 -17.60 9.17 0.45
N PRO A 81 -16.47 9.89 0.46
CA PRO A 81 -15.29 9.53 -0.32
C PRO A 81 -14.73 8.16 0.09
N HIS A 82 -14.00 7.50 -0.80
CA HIS A 82 -13.30 6.27 -0.42
C HIS A 82 -11.92 6.59 0.13
N TYR A 83 -11.45 5.78 1.07
CA TYR A 83 -10.11 5.89 1.63
C TYR A 83 -9.32 4.60 1.45
N LEU A 84 -8.03 4.75 1.17
CA LEU A 84 -7.04 3.71 1.41
C LEU A 84 -6.32 4.04 2.70
N VAL A 85 -6.18 3.07 3.59
CA VAL A 85 -5.34 3.20 4.77
C VAL A 85 -4.24 2.15 4.70
N VAL A 86 -2.99 2.57 4.70
CA VAL A 86 -1.84 1.68 4.78
C VAL A 86 -1.51 1.47 6.25
N ASN A 87 -1.57 0.21 6.66
CA ASN A 87 -1.12 -0.22 7.98
C ASN A 87 0.40 -0.40 7.97
N ALA A 88 1.09 0.64 8.46
CA ALA A 88 2.52 0.65 8.72
C ALA A 88 2.82 0.60 10.24
N ASP A 89 1.87 0.12 11.04
CA ASP A 89 2.07 -0.18 12.45
C ASP A 89 2.65 -1.59 12.63
N GLU A 90 3.93 -1.74 12.27
CA GLU A 90 4.68 -3.01 12.41
C GLU A 90 5.11 -3.21 13.87
N SER A 91 4.14 -3.50 14.74
CA SER A 91 4.35 -3.70 16.18
C SER A 91 4.45 -5.18 16.59
N GLU A 92 4.27 -6.12 15.64
CA GLU A 92 4.38 -7.56 15.91
C GLU A 92 5.82 -7.96 16.27
N PRO A 93 6.06 -8.69 17.38
CA PRO A 93 7.40 -9.12 17.76
C PRO A 93 8.11 -9.91 16.65
N GLY A 94 9.34 -9.53 16.34
CA GLY A 94 10.16 -10.19 15.31
C GLY A 94 9.88 -9.74 13.87
N THR A 95 8.98 -8.77 13.67
CA THR A 95 8.73 -8.18 12.34
C THR A 95 9.52 -6.87 12.15
N CYS A 96 10.14 -6.73 10.98
CA CYS A 96 10.90 -5.54 10.59
C CYS A 96 10.85 -5.26 9.08
N LYS A 97 9.99 -5.98 8.35
CA LYS A 97 9.92 -5.93 6.88
C LYS A 97 9.37 -4.60 6.39
N ASP A 98 8.35 -4.06 7.06
CA ASP A 98 7.70 -2.81 6.66
C ASP A 98 8.63 -1.63 6.94
N ARG A 99 9.39 -1.72 8.04
CA ARG A 99 10.45 -0.77 8.38
C ARG A 99 11.45 -0.58 7.25
N GLU A 100 11.96 -1.68 6.68
CA GLU A 100 12.95 -1.63 5.60
C GLU A 100 12.39 -0.98 4.34
N ILE A 101 11.14 -1.29 3.98
CA ILE A 101 10.47 -0.68 2.82
C ILE A 101 10.33 0.83 3.01
N MET A 102 9.84 1.27 4.17
CA MET A 102 9.62 2.70 4.43
C MET A 102 10.92 3.51 4.48
N ARG A 103 12.01 2.96 5.01
CA ARG A 103 13.26 3.71 5.16
C ARG A 103 14.16 3.70 3.91
N HIS A 104 14.08 2.64 3.09
CA HIS A 104 15.01 2.44 1.98
C HIS A 104 14.38 2.47 0.60
N ASP A 105 13.08 2.19 0.47
CA ASP A 105 12.37 2.25 -0.82
C ASP A 105 10.96 2.89 -0.70
N PRO A 106 10.83 4.09 -0.09
CA PRO A 106 9.54 4.69 0.21
C PRO A 106 8.72 5.02 -1.04
N HIS A 107 9.37 5.36 -2.16
CA HIS A 107 8.70 5.65 -3.43
C HIS A 107 7.95 4.45 -3.99
N LEU A 108 8.46 3.23 -3.77
CA LEU A 108 7.78 1.99 -4.18
C LEU A 108 6.44 1.83 -3.45
N LEU A 109 6.40 2.18 -2.17
CA LEU A 109 5.15 2.21 -1.40
C LEU A 109 4.20 3.30 -1.92
N ILE A 110 4.68 4.52 -2.14
CA ILE A 110 3.85 5.66 -2.59
C ILE A 110 3.23 5.37 -3.98
N GLU A 111 3.99 4.81 -4.91
CA GLU A 111 3.48 4.37 -6.21
C GLU A 111 2.41 3.28 -6.04
N GLY A 112 2.68 2.28 -5.19
CA GLY A 112 1.71 1.25 -4.85
C GLY A 112 0.41 1.82 -4.28
N CYS A 113 0.52 2.84 -3.42
CA CYS A 113 -0.63 3.55 -2.86
C CYS A 113 -1.47 4.18 -3.96
N LEU A 114 -0.86 4.92 -4.90
CA LEU A 114 -1.56 5.54 -6.03
C LEU A 114 -2.34 4.50 -6.85
N ILE A 115 -1.67 3.40 -7.22
CA ILE A 115 -2.28 2.35 -8.06
C ILE A 115 -3.44 1.65 -7.33
N ALA A 116 -3.23 1.26 -6.07
CA ALA A 116 -4.27 0.60 -5.27
C ALA A 116 -5.45 1.54 -5.01
N SER A 117 -5.16 2.81 -4.72
CA SER A 117 -6.16 3.85 -4.54
C SER A 117 -6.97 4.09 -5.80
N PHE A 118 -6.34 4.19 -6.97
CA PHE A 118 -7.04 4.33 -8.25
C PHE A 118 -8.00 3.17 -8.48
N ALA A 119 -7.55 1.93 -8.27
CA ALA A 119 -8.40 0.73 -8.39
C ALA A 119 -9.67 0.81 -7.51
N MET A 120 -9.52 1.34 -6.29
CA MET A 120 -10.60 1.48 -5.30
C MET A 120 -11.32 2.84 -5.33
N GLN A 121 -10.94 3.76 -6.23
CA GLN A 121 -11.39 5.17 -6.29
C GLN A 121 -11.16 5.97 -5.00
N ALA A 122 -10.08 5.69 -4.29
CA ALA A 122 -9.72 6.38 -3.07
C ALA A 122 -8.73 7.52 -3.34
N HIS A 123 -9.24 8.73 -3.55
CA HIS A 123 -8.42 9.93 -3.83
C HIS A 123 -7.51 10.34 -2.66
N ALA A 124 -7.77 9.85 -1.45
CA ALA A 124 -6.93 10.08 -0.28
C ALA A 124 -6.42 8.75 0.29
N CYS A 125 -5.11 8.68 0.50
CA CYS A 125 -4.44 7.58 1.18
C CYS A 125 -3.82 8.07 2.49
N TYR A 126 -4.09 7.36 3.58
CA TYR A 126 -3.42 7.59 4.85
C TYR A 126 -2.42 6.47 5.12
N ILE A 127 -1.18 6.80 5.42
CA ILE A 127 -0.17 5.85 5.87
C ILE A 127 -0.03 6.02 7.38
N TYR A 128 -0.50 5.03 8.13
CA TYR A 128 -0.45 5.03 9.59
C TYR A 128 0.84 4.33 10.04
N LEU A 129 1.84 5.11 10.45
CA LEU A 129 3.10 4.61 10.96
C LEU A 129 3.03 4.41 12.48
N ARG A 130 3.71 3.37 12.98
CA ARG A 130 3.94 3.21 14.41
C ARG A 130 4.72 4.37 15.01
N GLY A 131 4.47 4.64 16.29
CA GLY A 131 5.03 5.80 17.00
C GLY A 131 6.54 5.76 17.21
N GLU A 132 7.17 4.58 17.22
CA GLU A 132 8.62 4.44 17.40
C GLU A 132 9.41 4.69 16.11
N TYR A 133 8.75 4.68 14.95
CA TYR A 133 9.36 4.78 13.64
C TYR A 133 9.55 6.24 13.21
N VAL A 134 10.33 6.98 14.01
CA VAL A 134 10.55 8.42 13.80
C VAL A 134 11.35 8.70 12.52
N LEU A 135 12.44 7.96 12.30
CA LEU A 135 13.29 8.14 11.12
C LEU A 135 12.59 7.66 9.84
N GLU A 136 11.85 6.58 9.93
CA GLU A 136 11.04 6.05 8.83
C GLU A 136 9.92 7.04 8.47
N ARG A 137 9.28 7.69 9.47
CA ARG A 137 8.32 8.76 9.24
C ARG A 137 8.95 9.94 8.52
N GLU A 138 10.08 10.46 9.00
CA GLU A 138 10.79 11.57 8.36
C GLU A 138 11.18 11.22 6.91
N ARG A 139 11.61 9.97 6.68
CA ARG A 139 11.90 9.45 5.34
C ARG A 139 10.67 9.43 4.45
N MET A 140 9.55 8.91 4.94
CA MET A 140 8.29 8.85 4.21
C MET A 140 7.76 10.26 3.91
N GLU A 141 7.79 11.18 4.87
CA GLU A 141 7.40 12.59 4.67
C GLU A 141 8.27 13.25 3.59
N ALA A 142 9.59 13.02 3.60
CA ALA A 142 10.49 13.52 2.57
C ALA A 142 10.19 12.92 1.19
N ALA A 143 9.90 11.61 1.10
CA ALA A 143 9.56 10.95 -0.16
C ALA A 143 8.21 11.40 -0.71
N VAL A 144 7.20 11.58 0.16
CA VAL A 144 5.89 12.15 -0.22
C VAL A 144 6.08 13.56 -0.75
N LYS A 145 6.88 14.40 -0.07
CA LYS A 145 7.23 15.74 -0.55
C LYS A 145 7.88 15.71 -1.94
N GLN A 146 8.86 14.83 -2.16
CA GLN A 146 9.49 14.64 -3.48
C GLN A 146 8.47 14.25 -4.56
N ALA A 147 7.51 13.37 -4.22
CA ALA A 147 6.46 12.94 -5.16
C ALA A 147 5.50 14.08 -5.52
N TYR A 148 5.12 14.93 -4.55
CA TYR A 148 4.35 16.15 -4.80
C TYR A 148 5.13 17.16 -5.66
N GLU A 149 6.40 17.42 -5.34
CA GLU A 149 7.25 18.37 -6.09
C GLU A 149 7.48 17.92 -7.53
N ALA A 150 7.56 16.61 -7.78
CA ALA A 150 7.68 16.03 -9.11
C ALA A 150 6.32 15.92 -9.85
N GLY A 151 5.21 16.30 -9.23
CA GLY A 151 3.87 16.19 -9.82
C GLY A 151 3.42 14.75 -10.07
N LEU A 152 3.97 13.77 -9.33
CA LEU A 152 3.58 12.35 -9.40
C LEU A 152 2.30 12.07 -8.60
N ILE A 153 2.09 12.84 -7.54
CA ILE A 153 0.87 12.84 -6.73
C ILE A 153 0.39 14.29 -6.54
N GLY A 154 -0.78 14.45 -5.93
CA GLY A 154 -1.48 15.70 -5.76
C GLY A 154 -2.48 15.98 -6.88
N LYS A 155 -3.03 17.19 -6.85
CA LYS A 155 -4.00 17.67 -7.83
C LYS A 155 -3.37 17.90 -9.21
N ASN A 156 -4.05 17.49 -10.28
CA ASN A 156 -3.59 17.58 -11.66
C ASN A 156 -2.20 16.95 -11.88
N ASN A 157 -1.89 15.85 -11.17
CA ASN A 157 -0.63 15.14 -11.37
C ASN A 157 -0.49 14.57 -12.79
N VAL A 158 0.73 14.15 -13.13
CA VAL A 158 1.09 13.67 -14.48
C VAL A 158 0.33 12.42 -14.92
N HIS A 159 -0.37 11.73 -14.01
CA HIS A 159 -1.18 10.55 -14.32
C HIS A 159 -2.63 10.90 -14.65
N GLY A 160 -3.06 12.16 -14.47
CA GLY A 160 -4.41 12.61 -14.79
C GLY A 160 -5.49 12.16 -13.80
N TRP A 161 -5.09 11.78 -12.58
CA TRP A 161 -6.02 11.35 -11.52
C TRP A 161 -5.57 11.87 -10.15
N ASP A 162 -6.28 12.86 -9.62
CA ASP A 162 -5.95 13.53 -8.35
C ASP A 162 -5.75 12.50 -7.22
N PHE A 163 -4.66 12.62 -6.47
CA PHE A 163 -4.35 11.66 -5.41
C PHE A 163 -3.49 12.28 -4.32
N ASP A 164 -3.97 12.24 -3.08
CA ASP A 164 -3.24 12.78 -1.93
C ASP A 164 -2.79 11.68 -0.97
N VAL A 165 -1.59 11.87 -0.41
CA VAL A 165 -1.01 10.97 0.59
C VAL A 165 -0.78 11.74 1.88
N TYR A 166 -1.34 11.21 2.97
CA TYR A 166 -1.21 11.76 4.31
C TYR A 166 -0.44 10.80 5.20
N ILE A 167 0.59 11.31 5.86
CA ILE A 167 1.33 10.56 6.87
C ILE A 167 0.67 10.79 8.24
N HIS A 168 0.28 9.70 8.90
CA HIS A 168 -0.24 9.73 10.27
C HIS A 168 0.70 8.95 11.18
N HIS A 169 1.03 9.52 12.34
CA HIS A 169 1.97 8.94 13.29
C HIS A 169 1.24 8.51 14.56
N GLY A 170 1.29 7.22 14.86
CA GLY A 170 0.76 6.65 16.10
C GLY A 170 1.62 6.98 17.32
N ALA A 171 1.30 6.34 18.45
CA ALA A 171 1.94 6.62 19.75
C ALA A 171 2.32 5.36 20.55
N GLY A 172 2.73 4.30 19.86
CA GLY A 172 3.30 3.09 20.49
C GLY A 172 2.27 2.14 21.09
N ALA A 173 1.27 1.74 20.32
CA ALA A 173 0.21 0.85 20.77
C ALA A 173 0.03 -0.32 19.80
N TYR A 174 0.51 -1.53 20.17
CA TYR A 174 0.39 -2.74 19.35
C TYR A 174 -1.03 -3.01 18.83
N ILE A 175 -2.05 -2.71 19.64
CA ILE A 175 -3.45 -2.93 19.27
C ILE A 175 -3.88 -2.07 18.07
N CYS A 176 -3.24 -0.91 17.85
CA CYS A 176 -3.51 -0.06 16.68
C CYS A 176 -3.02 -0.68 15.37
N GLY A 177 -2.25 -1.77 15.41
CA GLY A 177 -1.93 -2.58 14.24
C GLY A 177 -3.10 -3.46 13.78
N GLU A 178 -4.15 -3.62 14.59
CA GLU A 178 -5.39 -4.28 14.15
C GLU A 178 -6.18 -3.35 13.24
N GLU A 179 -6.72 -3.89 12.14
CA GLU A 179 -7.36 -3.15 11.06
C GLU A 179 -8.40 -2.11 11.53
N THR A 180 -9.29 -2.47 12.46
CA THR A 180 -10.36 -1.56 12.90
C THR A 180 -9.94 -0.63 14.04
N ALA A 181 -9.03 -1.07 14.92
CA ALA A 181 -8.41 -0.22 15.93
C ALA A 181 -7.58 0.90 15.30
N LEU A 182 -6.89 0.60 14.20
CA LEU A 182 -6.14 1.57 13.41
C LEU A 182 -7.04 2.72 12.94
N LEU A 183 -8.22 2.39 12.41
CA LEU A 183 -9.18 3.39 11.94
C LEU A 183 -9.68 4.27 13.09
N GLU A 184 -10.01 3.68 14.24
CA GLU A 184 -10.41 4.44 15.44
C GLU A 184 -9.29 5.37 15.92
N SER A 185 -8.05 4.88 15.96
CA SER A 185 -6.89 5.71 16.32
C SER A 185 -6.68 6.86 15.34
N LEU A 186 -6.83 6.62 14.04
CA LEU A 186 -6.66 7.63 12.99
C LEU A 186 -7.76 8.71 13.08
N GLU A 187 -8.95 8.33 13.54
CA GLU A 187 -10.05 9.26 13.85
C GLU A 187 -9.83 10.09 15.13
N GLY A 188 -8.73 9.87 15.84
CA GLY A 188 -8.41 10.57 17.10
C GLY A 188 -9.11 9.98 18.33
N LYS A 189 -9.75 8.81 18.19
CA LYS A 189 -10.31 8.06 19.32
C LYS A 189 -9.24 7.13 19.90
N LYS A 190 -9.58 6.43 20.99
CA LYS A 190 -8.73 5.34 21.48
C LYS A 190 -8.71 4.22 20.43
N GLY A 191 -7.56 3.60 20.21
CA GLY A 191 -7.40 2.45 19.30
C GLY A 191 -8.05 1.16 19.80
N GLN A 192 -9.34 1.21 20.12
CA GLN A 192 -10.13 0.05 20.51
C GLN A 192 -10.81 -0.51 19.25
N PRO A 193 -10.63 -1.80 18.91
CA PRO A 193 -11.24 -2.40 17.73
C PRO A 193 -12.76 -2.20 17.68
N ARG A 194 -13.29 -2.04 16.47
CA ARG A 194 -14.75 -2.01 16.23
C ARG A 194 -15.28 -3.44 16.16
N LEU A 195 -16.49 -3.65 16.67
CA LEU A 195 -17.24 -4.87 16.39
C LEU A 195 -17.57 -4.94 14.90
N LYS A 196 -17.39 -6.12 14.31
CA LYS A 196 -17.84 -6.44 12.95
C LYS A 196 -19.19 -7.18 13.08
N PRO A 197 -20.27 -6.79 12.38
CA PRO A 197 -20.41 -5.68 11.41
C PRO A 197 -20.60 -4.28 12.05
N PRO A 198 -20.37 -3.17 11.30
CA PRO A 198 -20.07 -3.10 9.85
C PRO A 198 -18.59 -3.34 9.51
N PHE A 199 -18.34 -3.90 8.31
CA PHE A 199 -16.97 -4.07 7.79
C PHE A 199 -16.41 -2.75 7.22
N PRO A 200 -15.09 -2.53 7.23
CA PRO A 200 -14.47 -1.28 6.77
C PRO A 200 -14.83 -0.87 5.33
N ALA A 201 -14.94 -1.84 4.42
CA ALA A 201 -15.34 -1.58 3.03
C ALA A 201 -16.77 -1.00 2.93
N GLY A 202 -17.63 -1.32 3.91
CA GLY A 202 -18.95 -0.73 4.05
C GLY A 202 -18.92 0.59 4.80
N ALA A 203 -18.29 0.63 5.99
CA ALA A 203 -18.14 1.82 6.84
C ALA A 203 -16.85 1.72 7.68
N GLY A 204 -15.80 2.40 7.22
CA GLY A 204 -14.47 2.45 7.83
C GLY A 204 -14.14 3.85 8.35
N LEU A 205 -13.04 4.42 7.86
CA LEU A 205 -12.54 5.73 8.28
C LEU A 205 -13.59 6.83 8.07
N TYR A 206 -13.90 7.58 9.12
CA TYR A 206 -14.93 8.62 9.15
C TYR A 206 -16.32 8.11 8.67
N GLY A 207 -16.62 6.84 8.89
CA GLY A 207 -17.86 6.19 8.42
C GLY A 207 -17.92 5.94 6.90
N CYS A 208 -16.83 6.21 6.20
CA CYS A 208 -16.72 6.09 4.75
C CYS A 208 -16.07 4.75 4.33
N PRO A 209 -16.37 4.24 3.13
CA PRO A 209 -15.75 3.02 2.60
C PRO A 209 -14.23 3.10 2.67
N THR A 210 -13.62 2.13 3.34
CA THR A 210 -12.17 2.12 3.54
C THR A 210 -11.63 0.71 3.40
N THR A 211 -10.48 0.59 2.74
CA THR A 211 -9.69 -0.64 2.78
C THR A 211 -8.39 -0.38 3.53
N VAL A 212 -8.06 -1.29 4.46
CA VAL A 212 -6.76 -1.30 5.14
C VAL A 212 -5.87 -2.36 4.51
N ASN A 213 -4.65 -2.00 4.11
CA ASN A 213 -3.66 -2.97 3.61
C ASN A 213 -2.30 -2.72 4.27
N ASN A 214 -1.54 -3.79 4.50
CA ASN A 214 -0.18 -3.67 5.01
C ASN A 214 0.78 -3.11 3.94
N VAL A 215 1.86 -2.46 4.39
CA VAL A 215 2.91 -1.85 3.55
C VAL A 215 3.40 -2.79 2.45
N GLU A 216 3.85 -4.00 2.79
CA GLU A 216 4.37 -4.95 1.80
C GLU A 216 3.33 -5.30 0.73
N SER A 217 2.06 -5.45 1.12
CA SER A 217 0.99 -5.78 0.16
C SER A 217 0.72 -4.68 -0.86
N ILE A 218 0.91 -3.42 -0.47
CA ILE A 218 0.72 -2.27 -1.35
C ILE A 218 1.97 -2.02 -2.19
N ALA A 219 3.17 -2.08 -1.59
CA ALA A 219 4.42 -1.76 -2.26
C ALA A 219 4.73 -2.71 -3.44
N VAL A 220 4.32 -3.98 -3.37
CA VAL A 220 4.56 -4.93 -4.48
C VAL A 220 3.67 -4.70 -5.71
N VAL A 221 2.57 -3.95 -5.57
CA VAL A 221 1.49 -3.89 -6.59
C VAL A 221 2.01 -3.38 -7.93
N GLY A 222 2.71 -2.25 -7.95
CA GLY A 222 3.23 -1.68 -9.19
C GLY A 222 4.14 -2.66 -9.94
N THR A 223 5.02 -3.34 -9.21
CA THR A 223 5.93 -4.35 -9.78
C THR A 223 5.19 -5.58 -10.30
N ILE A 224 4.18 -6.08 -9.59
CA ILE A 224 3.34 -7.19 -10.06
C ILE A 224 2.66 -6.83 -11.39
N LEU A 225 2.09 -5.63 -11.48
CA LEU A 225 1.37 -5.19 -12.69
C LEU A 225 2.33 -4.96 -13.86
N ARG A 226 3.54 -4.44 -13.61
CA ARG A 226 4.58 -4.27 -14.64
C ARG A 226 5.14 -5.60 -15.15
N ARG A 227 5.44 -6.55 -14.24
CA ARG A 227 6.07 -7.83 -14.59
C ARG A 227 5.08 -8.91 -15.01
N GLY A 228 3.80 -8.71 -14.72
CA GLY A 228 2.71 -9.63 -15.01
C GLY A 228 2.32 -10.49 -13.80
N ALA A 229 1.02 -10.74 -13.69
CA ALA A 229 0.44 -11.55 -12.63
C ALA A 229 1.02 -12.98 -12.60
N ASP A 230 1.22 -13.59 -13.77
CA ASP A 230 1.74 -14.96 -13.90
C ASP A 230 3.18 -15.09 -13.41
N TRP A 231 4.01 -14.05 -13.61
CA TRP A 231 5.37 -14.03 -13.08
C TRP A 231 5.37 -14.11 -11.55
N PHE A 232 4.52 -13.33 -10.89
CA PHE A 232 4.40 -13.37 -9.43
C PHE A 232 3.76 -14.68 -8.94
N ALA A 233 2.73 -15.17 -9.64
CA ALA A 233 2.06 -16.44 -9.33
C ALA A 233 2.96 -17.67 -9.54
N GLY A 234 4.02 -17.55 -10.35
CA GLY A 234 5.01 -18.59 -10.59
C GLY A 234 5.89 -18.92 -9.38
N PHE A 235 5.94 -18.05 -8.37
CA PHE A 235 6.62 -18.32 -7.10
C PHE A 235 5.67 -18.91 -6.07
N GLY A 236 6.19 -19.81 -5.23
CA GLY A 236 5.45 -20.40 -4.12
C GLY A 236 4.64 -21.63 -4.51
N ARG A 237 3.53 -21.86 -3.79
CA ARG A 237 2.61 -22.98 -4.01
C ARG A 237 1.24 -22.45 -4.44
N PRO A 238 0.37 -23.27 -5.07
CA PRO A 238 -1.02 -22.91 -5.24
C PRO A 238 -1.63 -22.42 -3.91
N ASN A 239 -2.36 -21.29 -3.95
CA ASN A 239 -2.91 -20.57 -2.78
C ASN A 239 -1.90 -19.91 -1.82
N ASN A 240 -0.61 -19.95 -2.12
CA ASN A 240 0.44 -19.22 -1.39
C ASN A 240 1.55 -18.81 -2.36
N THR A 241 1.26 -17.78 -3.16
CA THR A 241 2.13 -17.32 -4.25
C THR A 241 2.90 -16.05 -3.91
N GLY A 242 3.95 -15.81 -4.69
CA GLY A 242 4.73 -14.59 -4.66
C GLY A 242 5.98 -14.65 -3.79
N THR A 243 6.53 -13.46 -3.54
CA THR A 243 7.79 -13.20 -2.84
C THR A 243 7.70 -11.89 -2.07
#